data_AF-A0A539DMU1-F1
#
_entry.id   AF-A0A539DMU1-F1
#
_cell.length_a   1.000
_cell.length_b   1.000
_cell.length_c   1.000
_cell.angle_alpha   90.00
_cell.angle_beta   90.00
_cell.angle_gamma   90.00
#
_symmetry.space_group_name_H-M   'P 1'
#
loop_
_entity.id
_entity.type
_entity.pdbx_description
1 polymer ?
#
loop_
_entity_poly.entity_id
_entity_poly.type
_entity_poly.pdbx_seq_one_letter_code
_entity_poly.pdbx_strand_id
1 'polypeptide(L)'
;ALRSSTRAIPLSSFGLALGAGALVAALATALAGARPRLARVAAPAVAALAVVNLPALWTGGLVDPALTRDQQVPTAWTDAAAALDAGSLEHRVLQLPGSEFGAFRWGYTVDPPLPGLTDKPLVTRDLLPLGSPGAMDLLYALDNRFQSGTVDPDGIAAVARLLGVDTIWLANDLAFDRFRTPRPELVAEMFGNTSGDMSGEAPGDLPDGLSQPTAFGAPAVNVPDIAMVDEQQLSEPLIGSPLAPVELVGVDDAVPIIRSATSVIVLAGSGDGIVDAAAAGLLAGDEAVLYAADIAAGRVPAAGVPADAPLIVTDSNRDRASQWRGSQDANGLTEVGGPLPDALRENSADQRLAVFAAADESEQTVSRLERGLIVRASSYGDRILRPIG
;
A
#
# COMPACT_ATOMS: atom_id res chain seq x y z
N ALA A 1 13.85 9.79 20.77
CA ALA A 1 15.15 9.46 20.12
C ALA A 1 15.36 7.95 19.94
N LEU A 2 15.00 7.10 20.92
CA LEU A 2 15.20 5.64 20.88
C LEU A 2 13.94 4.87 20.47
N ARG A 3 13.38 5.17 19.29
CA ARG A 3 12.19 4.44 18.79
C ARG A 3 12.51 3.01 18.30
N SER A 4 13.79 2.68 18.13
CA SER A 4 14.28 1.33 17.83
C SER A 4 15.59 1.08 18.58
N SER A 5 15.79 -0.17 19.01
CA SER A 5 17.03 -0.63 19.64
C SER A 5 18.25 -0.43 18.73
N THR A 6 18.07 -0.48 17.41
CA THR A 6 19.16 -0.28 16.44
C THR A 6 19.77 1.11 16.53
N ARG A 7 19.03 2.12 16.97
CA ARG A 7 19.54 3.48 17.17
C ARG A 7 20.49 3.60 18.37
N ALA A 8 20.46 2.64 19.29
CA ALA A 8 21.40 2.58 20.43
C ALA A 8 22.71 1.84 20.08
N ILE A 9 22.74 1.07 18.98
CA ILE A 9 23.89 0.25 18.58
C ILE A 9 25.18 1.07 18.50
N PRO A 10 25.22 2.27 17.88
CA PRO A 10 26.48 3.02 17.80
C PRO A 10 27.10 3.31 19.17
N LEU A 11 26.29 3.62 20.18
CA LEU A 11 26.76 3.88 21.54
C LEU A 11 27.31 2.62 22.21
N SER A 12 26.57 1.50 22.11
CA SER A 12 26.99 0.22 22.66
C SER A 12 28.25 -0.33 21.96
N SER A 13 28.28 -0.31 20.64
CA SER A 13 29.41 -0.75 19.83
C SER A 13 30.66 0.10 20.07
N PHE A 14 30.50 1.42 20.19
CA PHE A 14 31.63 2.31 20.50
C PHE A 14 32.20 2.04 21.90
N GLY A 15 31.35 1.90 22.92
CA GLY A 15 31.78 1.54 24.27
C GLY A 15 32.52 0.20 24.32
N LEU A 16 31.99 -0.82 23.65
CA LEU A 16 32.63 -2.14 23.53
C LEU A 16 33.97 -2.08 22.77
N ALA A 17 34.05 -1.29 21.69
CA ALA A 17 35.27 -1.11 20.92
C ALA A 17 36.37 -0.42 21.73
N LEU A 18 36.04 0.63 22.49
CA LEU A 18 36.97 1.29 23.40
C LEU A 18 37.43 0.34 24.51
N GLY A 19 36.52 -0.43 25.10
CA GLY A 19 36.84 -1.44 26.10
C GLY A 19 37.76 -2.53 25.56
N ALA A 20 37.50 -3.04 24.35
CA ALA A 20 38.35 -4.02 23.68
C ALA A 20 39.75 -3.45 23.39
N GLY A 21 39.84 -2.21 22.90
CA GLY A 21 41.12 -1.53 22.66
C GLY A 21 41.93 -1.35 23.94
N ALA A 22 41.29 -0.92 25.04
CA ALA A 22 41.93 -0.77 26.34
C ALA A 22 42.44 -2.12 26.88
N LEU A 23 41.66 -3.19 26.74
CA LEU A 23 42.05 -4.54 27.14
C LEU A 23 43.29 -5.03 26.37
N VAL A 24 43.31 -4.83 25.04
CA VAL A 24 44.45 -5.20 24.19
C VAL A 24 45.71 -4.43 24.61
N ALA A 25 45.60 -3.12 24.86
CA ALA A 25 46.71 -2.28 25.30
C ALA A 25 47.24 -2.72 26.68
N ALA A 26 46.35 -3.04 27.62
CA ALA A 26 46.73 -3.52 28.95
C ALA A 26 47.45 -4.87 28.88
N LEU A 27 46.94 -5.82 28.08
CA LEU A 27 47.56 -7.13 27.87
C LEU A 27 48.93 -7.02 27.18
N ALA A 28 49.06 -6.17 26.17
CA ALA A 28 50.33 -5.92 25.49
C ALA A 28 51.39 -5.38 26.48
N THR A 29 50.99 -4.45 27.35
CA THR A 29 51.87 -3.87 28.38
C THR A 29 52.29 -4.92 29.42
N ALA A 30 51.36 -5.71 29.92
CA ALA A 30 51.65 -6.78 30.88
C ALA A 30 52.57 -7.87 30.30
N LEU A 31 52.39 -8.22 29.02
CA LEU A 31 53.16 -9.25 28.34
C LEU A 31 54.53 -8.77 27.85
N ALA A 32 54.75 -7.45 27.69
CA ALA A 32 56.00 -6.91 27.15
C ALA A 32 57.24 -7.29 28.00
N GLY A 33 57.09 -7.40 29.32
CA GLY A 33 58.19 -7.75 30.23
C GLY A 33 58.54 -9.25 30.25
N ALA A 34 57.57 -10.14 30.01
CA ALA A 34 57.76 -11.59 30.13
C ALA A 34 57.81 -12.32 28.77
N ARG A 35 57.06 -11.85 27.76
CA ARG A 35 56.90 -12.48 26.44
C ARG A 35 56.74 -11.42 25.33
N PRO A 36 57.81 -10.69 24.96
CA PRO A 36 57.75 -9.55 24.02
C PRO A 36 57.27 -9.94 22.62
N ARG A 37 57.52 -11.19 22.18
CA ARG A 37 56.99 -11.70 20.90
C ARG A 37 55.46 -11.82 20.93
N LEU A 38 54.89 -12.25 22.05
CA LEU A 38 53.43 -12.41 22.21
C LEU A 38 52.74 -11.04 22.27
N ALA A 39 53.36 -10.06 22.96
CA ALA A 39 52.86 -8.69 23.02
C ALA A 39 52.74 -8.04 21.63
N ARG A 40 53.70 -8.30 20.72
CA ARG A 40 53.68 -7.77 19.34
C ARG A 40 52.57 -8.36 18.47
N VAL A 41 52.08 -9.57 18.78
CA VAL A 41 51.05 -10.25 17.98
C VAL A 41 49.64 -10.15 18.59
N ALA A 42 49.50 -9.67 19.83
CA ALA A 42 48.21 -9.64 20.51
C ALA A 42 47.18 -8.76 19.80
N ALA A 43 47.53 -7.52 19.45
CA ALA A 43 46.67 -6.60 18.72
C ALA A 43 46.28 -7.13 17.32
N PRO A 44 47.22 -7.56 16.45
CA PRO A 44 46.84 -8.10 15.15
C PRO A 44 46.07 -9.43 15.25
N ALA A 45 46.31 -10.25 16.28
CA ALA A 45 45.52 -11.46 16.50
C ALA A 45 44.07 -11.14 16.87
N VAL A 46 43.83 -10.13 17.71
CA VAL A 46 42.47 -9.67 18.06
C VAL A 46 41.78 -9.03 16.85
N ALA A 47 42.49 -8.21 16.08
CA ALA A 47 41.96 -7.66 14.83
C ALA A 47 41.63 -8.77 13.82
N ALA A 48 42.51 -9.76 13.65
CA ALA A 48 42.26 -10.91 12.78
C ALA A 48 41.06 -11.74 13.26
N LEU A 49 40.92 -11.96 14.58
CA LEU A 49 39.78 -12.68 15.15
C LEU A 49 38.47 -11.90 14.98
N ALA A 50 38.51 -10.57 15.16
CA ALA A 50 37.36 -9.70 14.92
C ALA A 50 36.94 -9.73 13.44
N VAL A 51 37.92 -9.68 12.52
CA VAL A 51 37.70 -9.86 11.09
C VAL A 51 37.10 -11.23 10.87
N VAL A 52 37.80 -12.35 11.13
CA VAL A 52 37.34 -13.74 10.91
C VAL A 52 35.94 -14.03 11.48
N ASN A 53 35.54 -13.38 12.57
CA ASN A 53 34.22 -13.53 13.18
C ASN A 53 33.09 -12.74 12.46
N LEU A 54 33.34 -12.22 11.25
CA LEU A 54 32.37 -11.60 10.35
C LEU A 54 32.05 -12.54 9.17
N PRO A 55 31.30 -13.64 9.36
CA PRO A 55 31.03 -14.64 8.33
C PRO A 55 30.55 -14.04 7.01
N ALA A 56 29.74 -12.98 7.07
CA ALA A 56 29.20 -12.28 5.89
C ALA A 56 30.29 -11.79 4.90
N LEU A 57 31.50 -11.47 5.36
CA LEU A 57 32.60 -11.02 4.49
C LEU A 57 33.19 -12.13 3.62
N TRP A 58 33.22 -13.38 4.10
CA TRP A 58 33.76 -14.53 3.34
C TRP A 58 32.68 -15.40 2.73
N THR A 59 31.45 -15.34 3.22
CA THR A 59 30.32 -16.08 2.63
C THR A 59 29.58 -15.28 1.55
N GLY A 60 29.92 -14.00 1.36
CA GLY A 60 29.18 -13.11 0.47
C GLY A 60 27.78 -12.72 0.99
N GLY A 61 27.46 -13.06 2.24
CA GLY A 61 26.15 -12.80 2.88
C GLY A 61 25.98 -11.36 3.37
N LEU A 62 26.51 -10.36 2.65
CA LEU A 62 26.32 -8.95 2.97
C LEU A 62 24.96 -8.42 2.52
N VAL A 63 24.34 -9.10 1.56
CA VAL A 63 23.01 -8.78 1.03
C VAL A 63 22.08 -9.93 1.40
N ASP A 64 20.91 -9.59 1.89
CA ASP A 64 19.85 -10.58 2.11
C ASP A 64 19.49 -11.24 0.77
N PRO A 65 19.50 -12.58 0.67
CA PRO A 65 19.05 -13.27 -0.55
C PRO A 65 17.67 -12.81 -1.02
N ALA A 66 16.77 -12.44 -0.10
CA ALA A 66 15.45 -11.92 -0.44
C ALA A 66 15.48 -10.53 -1.08
N LEU A 67 16.56 -9.76 -0.91
CA LEU A 67 16.80 -8.45 -1.54
C LEU A 67 17.74 -8.55 -2.75
N THR A 68 18.28 -9.74 -3.01
CA THR A 68 19.19 -9.96 -4.14
C THR A 68 18.37 -9.99 -5.43
N ARG A 69 18.70 -9.09 -6.34
CA ARG A 69 18.07 -8.94 -7.65
C ARG A 69 19.04 -8.29 -8.62
N ASP A 70 18.70 -8.32 -9.90
CA ASP A 70 19.45 -7.55 -10.90
C ASP A 70 19.39 -6.05 -10.59
N GLN A 71 20.50 -5.37 -10.90
CA GLN A 71 20.61 -3.93 -10.71
C GLN A 71 19.65 -3.17 -11.62
N GLN A 72 19.49 -3.63 -12.86
CA GLN A 72 18.59 -3.05 -13.85
C GLN A 72 17.19 -3.63 -13.67
N VAL A 73 16.19 -2.75 -13.71
CA VAL A 73 14.78 -3.17 -13.76
C VAL A 73 14.46 -3.79 -15.13
N PRO A 74 13.45 -4.66 -15.24
CA PRO A 74 13.06 -5.26 -16.53
C PRO A 74 12.71 -4.20 -17.58
N THR A 75 12.97 -4.51 -18.86
CA THR A 75 12.68 -3.59 -19.98
C THR A 75 11.20 -3.23 -20.07
N ALA A 76 10.30 -4.16 -19.72
CA ALA A 76 8.86 -3.89 -19.65
C ALA A 76 8.53 -2.70 -18.72
N TRP A 77 9.20 -2.61 -17.58
CA TRP A 77 9.03 -1.51 -16.64
C TRP A 77 9.55 -0.18 -17.19
N THR A 78 10.73 -0.19 -17.81
CA THR A 78 11.31 1.03 -18.39
C THR A 78 10.54 1.51 -19.61
N ASP A 79 10.04 0.60 -20.44
CA ASP A 79 9.26 0.94 -21.63
C ASP A 79 7.89 1.50 -21.25
N ALA A 80 7.23 0.91 -20.25
CA ALA A 80 5.97 1.43 -19.71
C ALA A 80 6.17 2.80 -19.04
N ALA A 81 7.24 2.98 -18.27
CA ALA A 81 7.58 4.27 -17.66
C ALA A 81 7.86 5.35 -18.73
N ALA A 82 8.59 5.01 -19.79
CA ALA A 82 8.81 5.93 -20.92
C ALA A 82 7.49 6.30 -21.63
N ALA A 83 6.53 5.38 -21.71
CA ALA A 83 5.20 5.68 -22.23
C ALA A 83 4.42 6.64 -21.31
N LEU A 84 4.54 6.52 -19.99
CA LEU A 84 3.98 7.49 -19.04
C LEU A 84 4.61 8.88 -19.19
N ASP A 85 5.94 8.95 -19.34
CA ASP A 85 6.70 10.20 -19.47
C ASP A 85 6.40 10.94 -20.79
N ALA A 86 5.94 10.23 -21.82
CA ALA A 86 5.47 10.83 -23.06
C ALA A 86 4.10 11.52 -22.91
N GLY A 87 3.38 11.25 -21.83
CA GLY A 87 2.06 11.82 -21.51
C GLY A 87 2.10 13.18 -20.81
N SER A 88 0.93 13.62 -20.33
CA SER A 88 0.81 14.88 -19.59
C SER A 88 1.19 14.71 -18.12
N LEU A 89 1.95 15.67 -17.58
CA LEU A 89 2.25 15.78 -16.14
C LEU A 89 1.15 16.49 -15.34
N GLU A 90 0.07 16.92 -16.01
CA GLU A 90 -1.10 17.52 -15.33
C GLU A 90 -1.95 16.46 -14.60
N HIS A 91 -1.71 15.18 -14.87
CA HIS A 91 -2.43 14.03 -14.32
C HIS A 91 -1.48 13.10 -13.56
N ARG A 92 -2.05 12.08 -12.92
CA ARG A 92 -1.33 11.05 -12.17
C ARG A 92 -1.46 9.69 -12.82
N VAL A 93 -0.52 8.80 -12.52
CA VAL A 93 -0.70 7.35 -12.69
C VAL A 93 -1.09 6.72 -11.36
N LEU A 94 -2.06 5.81 -11.38
CA LEU A 94 -2.48 5.00 -10.22
C LEU A 94 -1.99 3.56 -10.40
N GLN A 95 -1.23 3.04 -9.44
CA GLN A 95 -0.82 1.63 -9.45
C GLN A 95 -1.88 0.76 -8.76
N LEU A 96 -2.37 -0.27 -9.46
CA LEU A 96 -3.31 -1.27 -8.94
C LEU A 96 -2.84 -2.71 -9.24
N PRO A 97 -3.21 -3.70 -8.40
CA PRO A 97 -3.68 -3.49 -7.03
C PRO A 97 -2.58 -2.84 -6.17
N GLY A 98 -2.97 -2.20 -5.08
CA GLY A 98 -2.03 -1.64 -4.11
C GLY A 98 -1.17 -2.71 -3.46
N SER A 99 0.06 -2.35 -3.10
CA SER A 99 1.02 -3.24 -2.46
C SER A 99 1.81 -2.51 -1.40
N GLU A 100 1.90 -3.06 -0.19
CA GLU A 100 2.58 -2.40 0.94
C GLU A 100 4.08 -2.19 0.70
N PHE A 101 4.67 -3.00 -0.18
CA PHE A 101 6.07 -2.98 -0.57
C PHE A 101 6.25 -3.35 -2.04
N GLY A 102 7.32 -2.86 -2.65
CA GLY A 102 7.71 -3.23 -4.01
C GLY A 102 8.30 -4.64 -4.07
N ALA A 103 7.45 -5.67 -4.15
CA ALA A 103 7.86 -7.06 -4.31
C ALA A 103 7.30 -7.64 -5.60
N PHE A 104 8.18 -8.02 -6.52
CA PHE A 104 7.85 -8.52 -7.84
C PHE A 104 8.61 -9.82 -8.12
N ARG A 105 8.19 -10.57 -9.14
CA ARG A 105 8.90 -11.80 -9.54
C ARG A 105 10.35 -11.57 -9.98
N TRP A 106 10.67 -10.37 -10.43
CA TRP A 106 12.04 -9.98 -10.80
C TRP A 106 12.86 -9.44 -9.62
N GLY A 107 12.26 -9.20 -8.45
CA GLY A 107 13.00 -8.78 -7.26
C GLY A 107 12.18 -8.03 -6.20
N TYR A 108 12.78 -7.89 -5.03
CA TYR A 108 12.24 -7.13 -3.91
C TYR A 108 12.98 -5.79 -3.77
N THR A 109 12.29 -4.68 -4.04
CA THR A 109 12.83 -3.31 -3.96
C THR A 109 12.54 -2.62 -2.62
N VAL A 110 11.72 -3.26 -1.76
CA VAL A 110 11.17 -2.69 -0.51
C VAL A 110 10.22 -1.53 -0.81
N ASP A 111 10.72 -0.44 -1.36
CA ASP A 111 9.91 0.69 -1.81
C ASP A 111 9.40 0.46 -3.24
N PRO A 112 8.24 1.03 -3.63
CA PRO A 112 7.78 0.98 -5.02
C PRO A 112 8.85 1.57 -5.97
N PRO A 113 9.08 0.96 -7.15
CA PRO A 113 10.12 1.42 -8.07
C PRO A 113 9.69 2.61 -8.94
N LEU A 114 8.38 2.83 -9.15
CA LEU A 114 7.85 3.90 -10.02
C LEU A 114 8.40 5.31 -9.71
N PRO A 115 8.54 5.75 -8.43
CA PRO A 115 9.12 7.06 -8.11
C PRO A 115 10.55 7.27 -8.64
N GLY A 116 11.28 6.21 -8.97
CA GLY A 116 12.61 6.28 -9.56
C GLY A 116 12.66 6.00 -11.07
N LEU A 117 11.52 5.73 -11.72
CA LEU A 117 11.43 5.31 -13.11
C LEU A 117 10.69 6.28 -14.04
N THR A 118 9.77 7.10 -13.51
CA THR A 118 8.96 8.05 -14.30
C THR A 118 8.88 9.41 -13.60
N ASP A 119 8.77 10.47 -14.38
CA ASP A 119 8.49 11.83 -13.89
C ASP A 119 6.97 12.07 -13.70
N LYS A 120 6.12 11.14 -14.14
CA LYS A 120 4.67 11.25 -13.99
C LYS A 120 4.28 11.21 -12.51
N PRO A 121 3.47 12.17 -12.01
CA PRO A 121 2.95 12.12 -10.65
C PRO A 121 2.25 10.80 -10.33
N LEU A 122 2.44 10.28 -9.12
CA LEU A 122 2.02 8.92 -8.75
C LEU A 122 0.92 8.93 -7.69
N VAL A 123 0.07 7.91 -7.74
CA VAL A 123 -0.78 7.47 -6.64
C VAL A 123 -0.48 5.98 -6.41
N THR A 124 0.11 5.66 -5.27
CA THR A 124 0.40 4.28 -4.85
C THR A 124 -0.12 4.07 -3.43
N ARG A 125 -0.60 2.86 -3.16
CA ARG A 125 -0.75 2.40 -1.78
C ARG A 125 0.59 1.88 -1.31
N ASP A 126 1.07 2.44 -0.20
CA ASP A 126 2.25 1.96 0.51
C ASP A 126 1.85 1.45 1.91
N LEU A 127 2.81 0.88 2.65
CA LEU A 127 2.57 0.40 4.03
C LEU A 127 1.93 1.47 4.92
N LEU A 128 2.40 2.73 4.82
CA LEU A 128 1.85 3.85 5.58
C LEU A 128 1.22 4.86 4.62
N PRO A 129 0.10 5.50 5.01
CA PRO A 129 -0.53 6.52 4.18
C PRO A 129 0.39 7.75 4.06
N LEU A 130 0.80 8.06 2.83
CA LEU A 130 1.66 9.19 2.50
C LEU A 130 0.86 10.23 1.71
N GLY A 131 0.04 11.01 2.41
CA GLY A 131 -0.78 12.05 1.79
C GLY A 131 -1.66 12.78 2.80
N SER A 132 -2.54 13.65 2.28
CA SER A 132 -3.59 14.24 3.11
C SER A 132 -4.58 13.15 3.54
N PRO A 133 -5.18 13.24 4.74
CA PRO A 133 -6.13 12.24 5.21
C PRO A 133 -7.27 11.94 4.22
N GLY A 134 -7.88 12.95 3.59
CA GLY A 134 -8.97 12.75 2.64
C GLY A 134 -8.56 12.07 1.33
N ALA A 135 -7.36 12.36 0.81
CA ALA A 135 -6.87 11.69 -0.39
C ALA A 135 -6.54 10.21 -0.12
N MET A 136 -5.94 9.94 1.04
CA MET A 136 -5.65 8.57 1.47
C MET A 136 -6.94 7.81 1.79
N ASP A 137 -7.94 8.44 2.40
CA ASP A 137 -9.24 7.82 2.65
C ASP A 137 -9.90 7.33 1.35
N LEU A 138 -9.90 8.14 0.28
CA LEU A 138 -10.40 7.74 -1.03
C LEU A 138 -9.56 6.64 -1.69
N LEU A 139 -8.23 6.77 -1.68
CA LEU A 139 -7.32 5.77 -2.26
C LEU A 139 -7.49 4.41 -1.60
N TYR A 140 -7.47 4.37 -0.26
CA TYR A 140 -7.60 3.13 0.49
C TYR A 140 -9.02 2.56 0.37
N ALA A 141 -10.06 3.39 0.28
CA ALA A 141 -11.42 2.91 0.00
C ALA A 141 -11.49 2.12 -1.31
N LEU A 142 -10.93 2.66 -2.40
CA LEU A 142 -10.86 1.97 -3.69
C LEU A 142 -10.02 0.70 -3.58
N ASP A 143 -8.80 0.81 -3.08
CA ASP A 143 -7.88 -0.32 -3.04
C ASP A 143 -8.39 -1.46 -2.13
N ASN A 144 -8.99 -1.16 -0.98
CA ASN A 144 -9.55 -2.17 -0.09
C ASN A 144 -10.61 -3.05 -0.79
N ARG A 145 -11.31 -2.52 -1.81
CA ARG A 145 -12.25 -3.29 -2.64
C ARG A 145 -11.52 -4.27 -3.55
N PHE A 146 -10.36 -3.91 -4.10
CA PHE A 146 -9.48 -4.86 -4.79
C PHE A 146 -8.96 -5.91 -3.81
N GLN A 147 -8.43 -5.48 -2.66
CA GLN A 147 -7.88 -6.37 -1.63
C GLN A 147 -8.90 -7.43 -1.17
N SER A 148 -10.17 -7.07 -1.07
CA SER A 148 -11.27 -7.95 -0.63
C SER A 148 -12.04 -8.64 -1.78
N GLY A 149 -11.72 -8.35 -3.04
CA GLY A 149 -12.44 -8.89 -4.20
C GLY A 149 -13.90 -8.40 -4.31
N THR A 150 -14.17 -7.17 -3.89
CA THR A 150 -15.52 -6.56 -3.87
C THR A 150 -15.62 -5.28 -4.69
N VAL A 151 -14.61 -5.00 -5.53
CA VAL A 151 -14.63 -3.84 -6.42
C VAL A 151 -15.69 -4.01 -7.51
N ASP A 152 -16.41 -2.92 -7.76
CA ASP A 152 -17.29 -2.79 -8.91
C ASP A 152 -16.50 -2.06 -10.01
N PRO A 153 -16.21 -2.71 -11.16
CA PRO A 153 -15.40 -2.11 -12.21
C PRO A 153 -15.94 -0.79 -12.76
N ASP A 154 -17.27 -0.60 -12.76
CA ASP A 154 -17.92 0.61 -13.31
C ASP A 154 -17.59 1.87 -12.49
N GLY A 155 -17.21 1.70 -11.22
CA GLY A 155 -16.79 2.81 -10.36
C GLY A 155 -15.33 3.25 -10.54
N ILE A 156 -14.48 2.43 -11.19
CA ILE A 156 -13.02 2.64 -11.23
C ILE A 156 -12.67 3.95 -11.93
N ALA A 157 -13.25 4.21 -13.12
CA ALA A 157 -12.93 5.39 -13.91
C ALA A 157 -13.28 6.70 -13.18
N ALA A 158 -14.46 6.77 -12.56
CA ALA A 158 -14.91 7.94 -11.81
C ALA A 158 -14.01 8.22 -10.60
N VAL A 159 -13.62 7.19 -9.84
CA VAL A 159 -12.70 7.37 -8.71
C VAL A 159 -11.30 7.77 -9.17
N ALA A 160 -10.81 7.19 -10.28
CA ALA A 160 -9.53 7.57 -10.89
C ALA A 160 -9.53 9.06 -11.30
N ARG A 161 -10.59 9.53 -11.96
CA ARG A 161 -10.79 10.96 -12.27
C ARG A 161 -10.76 11.83 -11.01
N LEU A 162 -11.43 11.41 -9.93
CA LEU A 162 -11.39 12.14 -8.66
C LEU A 162 -9.98 12.26 -8.09
N LEU A 163 -9.16 11.22 -8.24
CA LEU A 163 -7.73 11.22 -7.88
C LEU A 163 -6.83 11.96 -8.88
N GLY A 164 -7.39 12.48 -9.98
CA GLY A 164 -6.67 13.17 -11.05
C GLY A 164 -5.81 12.23 -11.89
N VAL A 165 -6.26 11.00 -12.07
CA VAL A 165 -5.54 9.92 -12.76
C VAL A 165 -6.03 9.81 -14.21
N ASP A 166 -5.09 9.79 -15.15
CA ASP A 166 -5.35 9.52 -16.58
C ASP A 166 -4.84 8.15 -17.02
N THR A 167 -4.04 7.48 -16.20
CA THR A 167 -3.47 6.16 -16.51
C THR A 167 -3.45 5.28 -15.26
N ILE A 168 -3.89 4.05 -15.39
CA ILE A 168 -3.76 3.02 -14.36
C ILE A 168 -2.64 2.07 -14.78
N TRP A 169 -1.73 1.80 -13.85
CA TRP A 169 -0.65 0.82 -13.98
C TRP A 169 -1.09 -0.48 -13.31
N LEU A 170 -1.26 -1.54 -14.10
CA LEU A 170 -1.48 -2.89 -13.58
C LEU A 170 -0.14 -3.60 -13.40
N ALA A 171 0.22 -3.88 -12.15
CA ALA A 171 1.47 -4.56 -11.80
C ALA A 171 1.27 -6.07 -11.79
N ASN A 172 1.26 -6.69 -12.98
CA ASN A 172 0.90 -8.10 -13.13
C ASN A 172 2.02 -9.08 -12.72
N ASP A 173 3.23 -8.58 -12.53
CA ASP A 173 4.39 -9.34 -12.04
C ASP A 173 4.60 -9.21 -10.52
N LEU A 174 3.64 -8.64 -9.80
CA LEU A 174 3.68 -8.53 -8.34
C LEU A 174 3.81 -9.93 -7.70
N ALA A 175 4.68 -10.05 -6.70
CA ALA A 175 4.86 -11.27 -5.92
C ALA A 175 3.72 -11.40 -4.90
N PHE A 176 2.50 -11.62 -5.41
CA PHE A 176 1.25 -11.50 -4.66
C PHE A 176 1.17 -12.43 -3.43
N ASP A 177 1.83 -13.58 -3.50
CA ASP A 177 1.93 -14.58 -2.44
C ASP A 177 2.69 -14.09 -1.20
N ARG A 178 3.61 -13.13 -1.37
CA ARG A 178 4.45 -12.63 -0.28
C ARG A 178 3.65 -11.83 0.75
N PHE A 179 2.66 -11.08 0.29
CA PHE A 179 1.85 -10.17 1.13
C PHE A 179 0.34 -10.45 1.02
N ARG A 180 -0.06 -11.51 0.30
CA ARG A 180 -1.46 -11.87 0.06
C ARG A 180 -2.25 -10.73 -0.60
N THR A 181 -1.62 -10.04 -1.53
CA THR A 181 -2.32 -9.10 -2.42
C THR A 181 -3.14 -9.87 -3.46
N PRO A 182 -4.10 -9.22 -4.14
CA PRO A 182 -4.94 -9.86 -5.15
C PRO A 182 -4.11 -10.50 -6.25
N ARG A 183 -4.59 -11.65 -6.77
CA ARG A 183 -3.98 -12.34 -7.90
C ARG A 183 -4.08 -11.45 -9.15
N PRO A 184 -2.96 -11.18 -9.85
CA PRO A 184 -2.95 -10.37 -11.06
C PRO A 184 -3.99 -10.75 -12.11
N GLU A 185 -4.22 -12.05 -12.30
CA GLU A 185 -5.18 -12.57 -13.30
C GLU A 185 -6.60 -12.09 -13.02
N LEU A 186 -7.01 -12.11 -11.74
CA LEU A 186 -8.34 -11.66 -11.32
C LEU A 186 -8.47 -10.14 -11.37
N VAL A 187 -7.38 -9.40 -11.14
CA VAL A 187 -7.39 -7.94 -11.29
C VAL A 187 -7.44 -7.55 -12.76
N ALA A 188 -6.64 -8.19 -13.61
CA ALA A 188 -6.61 -7.92 -15.04
C ALA A 188 -7.96 -8.18 -15.72
N GLU A 189 -8.68 -9.23 -15.29
CA GLU A 189 -10.06 -9.51 -15.74
C GLU A 189 -11.00 -8.31 -15.56
N MET A 190 -10.87 -7.58 -14.44
CA MET A 190 -11.69 -6.39 -14.15
C MET A 190 -11.45 -5.25 -15.15
N PHE A 191 -10.36 -5.28 -15.90
CA PHE A 191 -10.02 -4.31 -16.95
C PHE A 191 -10.26 -4.85 -18.36
N GLY A 192 -11.13 -5.87 -18.49
CA GLY A 192 -11.48 -6.50 -19.76
C GLY A 192 -10.39 -7.44 -20.31
N ASN A 193 -9.32 -7.70 -19.54
CA ASN A 193 -8.25 -8.61 -19.95
C ASN A 193 -8.57 -10.05 -19.52
N THR A 194 -9.18 -10.80 -20.42
CA THR A 194 -9.48 -12.23 -20.26
C THR A 194 -8.34 -13.12 -20.76
N SER A 195 -7.08 -12.76 -20.47
CA SER A 195 -5.93 -13.59 -20.83
C SER A 195 -6.15 -15.02 -20.29
N GLY A 196 -6.36 -15.96 -21.20
CA GLY A 196 -6.92 -17.28 -20.92
C GLY A 196 -7.56 -17.86 -22.19
N ASP A 197 -8.10 -16.99 -23.03
CA ASP A 197 -8.53 -17.35 -24.37
C ASP A 197 -7.35 -17.33 -25.37
N MET A 198 -6.68 -18.47 -25.52
CA MET A 198 -5.82 -18.76 -26.69
C MET A 198 -6.65 -19.07 -27.97
N SER A 199 -7.96 -18.85 -27.92
CA SER A 199 -8.97 -19.21 -28.91
C SER A 199 -9.34 -18.05 -29.87
N GLY A 200 -8.91 -16.82 -29.56
CA GLY A 200 -9.19 -15.62 -30.34
C GLY A 200 -10.57 -15.01 -30.08
N GLU A 201 -11.21 -15.29 -28.94
CA GLU A 201 -12.41 -14.55 -28.54
C GLU A 201 -12.08 -13.08 -28.22
N ALA A 202 -13.08 -12.22 -28.41
CA ALA A 202 -12.95 -10.78 -28.16
C ALA A 202 -12.55 -10.50 -26.69
N PRO A 203 -11.87 -9.38 -26.39
CA PRO A 203 -11.65 -8.95 -25.02
C PRO A 203 -12.97 -8.97 -24.23
N GLY A 204 -12.88 -9.24 -22.93
CA GLY A 204 -14.05 -9.14 -22.04
C GLY A 204 -14.67 -7.74 -22.11
N ASP A 205 -15.91 -7.61 -21.63
CA ASP A 205 -16.58 -6.30 -21.55
C ASP A 205 -15.71 -5.34 -20.73
N LEU A 206 -15.24 -4.28 -21.39
CA LEU A 206 -14.39 -3.26 -20.78
C LEU A 206 -15.27 -2.34 -19.93
N PRO A 207 -14.90 -2.01 -18.68
CA PRO A 207 -15.69 -1.10 -17.87
C PRO A 207 -15.78 0.29 -18.52
N ASP A 208 -16.92 0.95 -18.32
CA ASP A 208 -17.19 2.26 -18.90
C ASP A 208 -16.13 3.30 -18.46
N GLY A 209 -15.60 4.05 -19.44
CA GLY A 209 -14.63 5.11 -19.21
C GLY A 209 -13.18 4.64 -19.00
N LEU A 210 -12.89 3.37 -19.26
CA LEU A 210 -11.53 2.84 -19.33
C LEU A 210 -11.18 2.47 -20.78
N SER A 211 -9.90 2.56 -21.13
CA SER A 211 -9.40 2.13 -22.44
C SER A 211 -8.81 0.72 -22.41
N GLN A 212 -8.65 0.10 -23.58
CA GLN A 212 -8.06 -1.23 -23.67
C GLN A 212 -6.63 -1.25 -23.11
N PRO A 213 -6.27 -2.24 -22.27
CA PRO A 213 -4.94 -2.33 -21.69
C PRO A 213 -3.83 -2.41 -22.75
N THR A 214 -2.80 -1.57 -22.59
CA THR A 214 -1.59 -1.62 -23.41
C THR A 214 -0.52 -2.43 -22.68
N ALA A 215 -0.18 -3.59 -23.23
CA ALA A 215 0.77 -4.53 -22.64
C ALA A 215 2.24 -4.17 -22.90
N PHE A 216 3.07 -4.32 -21.86
CA PHE A 216 4.52 -4.14 -21.91
C PHE A 216 5.22 -5.40 -21.40
N GLY A 217 6.11 -5.96 -22.22
CA GLY A 217 6.81 -7.22 -21.95
C GLY A 217 6.09 -8.45 -22.51
N ALA A 218 6.81 -9.58 -22.56
CA ALA A 218 6.26 -10.84 -23.03
C ALA A 218 5.35 -11.45 -21.94
N PRO A 219 4.13 -11.92 -22.28
CA PRO A 219 3.27 -12.57 -21.32
C PRO A 219 3.92 -13.78 -20.65
N ALA A 220 3.78 -13.87 -19.33
CA ALA A 220 4.32 -14.96 -18.52
C ALA A 220 3.37 -15.30 -17.38
N VAL A 221 3.39 -16.56 -16.95
CA VAL A 221 2.61 -17.01 -15.79
C VAL A 221 3.27 -16.48 -14.52
N ASN A 222 2.51 -15.80 -13.67
CA ASN A 222 2.98 -15.35 -12.36
C ASN A 222 2.96 -16.52 -11.36
N VAL A 223 3.99 -17.37 -11.42
CA VAL A 223 4.11 -18.56 -10.56
C VAL A 223 4.52 -18.13 -9.13
N PRO A 224 3.72 -18.44 -8.09
CA PRO A 224 4.06 -18.05 -6.73
C PRO A 224 5.20 -18.90 -6.15
N ASP A 225 6.09 -18.27 -5.39
CA ASP A 225 7.17 -18.97 -4.68
C ASP A 225 6.64 -19.74 -3.47
N ILE A 226 5.59 -19.20 -2.84
CA ILE A 226 4.82 -19.84 -1.79
C ILE A 226 3.53 -20.38 -2.40
N ALA A 227 3.38 -21.71 -2.45
CA ALA A 227 2.16 -22.32 -2.97
C ALA A 227 0.91 -21.82 -2.21
N MET A 228 -0.03 -21.22 -2.93
CA MET A 228 -1.31 -20.74 -2.43
C MET A 228 -2.44 -21.56 -3.00
N VAL A 229 -2.86 -22.61 -2.27
CA VAL A 229 -4.04 -23.42 -2.59
C VAL A 229 -5.22 -22.91 -1.77
N ASP A 230 -6.08 -22.16 -2.44
CA ASP A 230 -7.28 -21.54 -1.91
C ASP A 230 -8.46 -21.77 -2.85
N GLU A 231 -9.63 -21.35 -2.41
CA GLU A 231 -10.91 -21.49 -3.09
C GLU A 231 -10.87 -20.82 -4.46
N GLN A 232 -10.21 -19.65 -4.58
CA GLN A 232 -10.02 -18.97 -5.86
C GLN A 232 -9.18 -19.82 -6.82
N GLN A 233 -8.02 -20.34 -6.39
CA GLN A 233 -7.18 -21.22 -7.23
C GLN A 233 -7.96 -22.45 -7.73
N LEU A 234 -8.88 -22.96 -6.93
CA LEU A 234 -9.65 -24.15 -7.26
C LEU A 234 -10.89 -23.84 -8.12
N SER A 235 -11.44 -22.63 -8.07
CA SER A 235 -12.66 -22.23 -8.78
C SER A 235 -12.40 -21.43 -10.05
N GLU A 236 -11.34 -20.62 -10.10
CA GLU A 236 -11.12 -19.65 -11.17
C GLU A 236 -10.23 -20.21 -12.29
N PRO A 237 -10.76 -20.37 -13.51
CA PRO A 237 -10.01 -20.94 -14.63
C PRO A 237 -8.92 -20.01 -15.16
N LEU A 238 -9.00 -18.71 -14.88
CA LEU A 238 -8.02 -17.71 -15.29
C LEU A 238 -6.70 -17.79 -14.51
N ILE A 239 -6.70 -18.40 -13.33
CA ILE A 239 -5.49 -18.47 -12.50
C ILE A 239 -4.46 -19.39 -13.16
N GLY A 240 -3.25 -18.86 -13.37
CA GLY A 240 -2.20 -19.52 -14.14
C GLY A 240 -2.17 -19.14 -15.61
N SER A 241 -3.04 -18.24 -16.06
CA SER A 241 -2.93 -17.60 -17.38
C SER A 241 -1.72 -16.66 -17.46
N PRO A 242 -1.04 -16.59 -18.62
CA PRO A 242 0.07 -15.67 -18.78
C PRO A 242 -0.41 -14.23 -19.02
N LEU A 243 0.15 -13.29 -18.26
CA LEU A 243 -0.08 -11.85 -18.39
C LEU A 243 1.21 -11.12 -18.78
N ALA A 244 1.08 -10.01 -19.50
CA ALA A 244 2.22 -9.10 -19.66
C ALA A 244 2.61 -8.54 -18.28
N PRO A 245 3.91 -8.41 -17.94
CA PRO A 245 4.36 -7.94 -16.63
C PRO A 245 3.74 -6.61 -16.19
N VAL A 246 3.53 -5.71 -17.15
CA VAL A 246 2.93 -4.40 -16.93
C VAL A 246 1.88 -4.15 -18.00
N GLU A 247 0.72 -3.64 -17.57
CA GLU A 247 -0.31 -3.13 -18.48
C GLU A 247 -0.69 -1.70 -18.08
N LEU A 248 -0.83 -0.83 -19.08
CA LEU A 248 -1.30 0.54 -18.89
C LEU A 248 -2.72 0.68 -19.41
N VAL A 249 -3.63 1.15 -18.57
CA VAL A 249 -5.04 1.38 -18.91
C VAL A 249 -5.29 2.89 -18.87
N GLY A 250 -5.82 3.45 -19.95
CA GLY A 250 -6.20 4.86 -19.99
C GLY A 250 -7.53 5.10 -19.27
N VAL A 251 -7.67 6.28 -18.68
CA VAL A 251 -8.94 6.76 -18.11
C VAL A 251 -9.50 7.83 -19.03
N ASP A 252 -10.68 7.57 -19.59
CA ASP A 252 -11.35 8.51 -20.49
C ASP A 252 -11.79 9.75 -19.71
N ASP A 253 -11.82 10.92 -20.37
CA ASP A 253 -12.23 12.19 -19.77
C ASP A 253 -11.51 12.49 -18.43
N ALA A 254 -10.23 12.10 -18.33
CA ALA A 254 -9.40 12.38 -17.18
C ALA A 254 -9.38 13.88 -16.86
N VAL A 255 -9.46 14.20 -15.57
CA VAL A 255 -9.43 15.57 -15.08
C VAL A 255 -8.07 15.88 -14.45
N PRO A 256 -7.48 17.07 -14.68
CA PRO A 256 -6.19 17.43 -14.11
C PRO A 256 -6.14 17.42 -12.58
N ILE A 257 -4.93 17.29 -12.03
CA ILE A 257 -4.63 17.39 -10.60
C ILE A 257 -5.12 18.73 -10.04
N ILE A 258 -4.85 19.82 -10.77
CA ILE A 258 -5.30 21.17 -10.42
C ILE A 258 -6.48 21.50 -11.32
N ARG A 259 -7.67 21.55 -10.73
CA ARG A 259 -8.91 21.73 -11.47
C ARG A 259 -9.93 22.57 -10.71
N SER A 260 -10.93 23.02 -11.44
CA SER A 260 -12.17 23.60 -10.93
C SER A 260 -13.34 22.77 -11.44
N ALA A 261 -14.32 22.47 -10.59
CA ALA A 261 -15.54 21.78 -11.00
C ALA A 261 -16.68 22.78 -11.25
N THR A 262 -17.57 22.43 -12.18
CA THR A 262 -18.83 23.17 -12.43
C THR A 262 -20.03 22.57 -11.72
N SER A 263 -19.91 21.32 -11.30
CA SER A 263 -20.89 20.55 -10.52
C SER A 263 -20.37 20.38 -9.09
N VAL A 264 -21.29 20.47 -8.12
CA VAL A 264 -20.99 20.28 -6.70
C VAL A 264 -21.92 19.22 -6.16
N ILE A 265 -21.35 18.24 -5.45
CA ILE A 265 -22.10 17.18 -4.77
C ILE A 265 -21.72 17.22 -3.29
N VAL A 266 -22.72 17.21 -2.43
CA VAL A 266 -22.52 17.08 -0.99
C VAL A 266 -22.60 15.61 -0.62
N LEU A 267 -21.61 15.09 0.10
CA LEU A 267 -21.56 13.70 0.55
C LEU A 267 -21.57 13.63 2.08
N ALA A 268 -22.57 12.95 2.65
CA ALA A 268 -22.52 12.48 4.03
C ALA A 268 -21.95 11.05 4.03
N GLY A 269 -20.65 10.92 4.30
CA GLY A 269 -19.90 9.69 4.15
C GLY A 269 -18.40 9.87 4.27
N SER A 270 -17.66 8.86 3.84
CA SER A 270 -16.20 8.82 3.70
C SER A 270 -15.82 8.45 2.24
N GLY A 271 -14.54 8.19 1.98
CA GLY A 271 -14.04 7.67 0.72
C GLY A 271 -14.74 6.38 0.27
N ASP A 272 -15.13 5.50 1.22
CA ASP A 272 -15.95 4.31 0.91
C ASP A 272 -17.27 4.70 0.25
N GLY A 273 -17.91 5.78 0.72
CA GLY A 273 -19.16 6.30 0.14
C GLY A 273 -18.97 6.97 -1.21
N ILE A 274 -17.79 7.53 -1.50
CA ILE A 274 -17.43 8.02 -2.84
C ILE A 274 -17.33 6.84 -3.82
N VAL A 275 -16.65 5.75 -3.42
CA VAL A 275 -16.52 4.55 -4.25
C VAL A 275 -17.89 3.92 -4.53
N ASP A 276 -18.75 3.83 -3.52
CA ASP A 276 -20.12 3.31 -3.69
C ASP A 276 -20.98 4.19 -4.60
N ALA A 277 -20.89 5.51 -4.44
CA ALA A 277 -21.62 6.45 -5.28
C ALA A 277 -21.14 6.41 -6.75
N ALA A 278 -19.83 6.25 -6.96
CA ALA A 278 -19.25 6.06 -8.29
C ALA A 278 -19.74 4.76 -8.94
N ALA A 279 -19.67 3.63 -8.23
CA ALA A 279 -20.19 2.35 -8.71
C ALA A 279 -21.70 2.39 -9.02
N ALA A 280 -22.47 3.15 -8.24
CA ALA A 280 -23.90 3.36 -8.50
C ALA A 280 -24.20 4.34 -9.65
N GLY A 281 -23.18 4.88 -10.34
CA GLY A 281 -23.34 5.86 -11.43
C GLY A 281 -23.82 7.24 -10.96
N LEU A 282 -23.67 7.55 -9.66
CA LEU A 282 -24.05 8.85 -9.09
C LEU A 282 -22.93 9.89 -9.17
N LEU A 283 -21.70 9.46 -9.47
CA LEU A 283 -20.53 10.31 -9.67
C LEU A 283 -19.88 10.00 -11.01
N ALA A 284 -19.61 11.03 -11.81
CA ALA A 284 -18.84 10.93 -13.04
C ALA A 284 -17.33 11.11 -12.79
N GLY A 285 -16.96 11.77 -11.70
CA GLY A 285 -15.59 11.99 -11.26
C GLY A 285 -14.97 13.34 -11.65
N ASP A 286 -15.76 14.23 -12.25
CA ASP A 286 -15.42 15.61 -12.58
C ASP A 286 -16.01 16.64 -11.59
N GLU A 287 -16.83 16.18 -10.64
CA GLU A 287 -17.52 17.03 -9.67
C GLU A 287 -16.61 17.46 -8.51
N ALA A 288 -16.98 18.58 -7.87
CA ALA A 288 -16.48 18.92 -6.54
C ALA A 288 -17.30 18.18 -5.49
N VAL A 289 -16.76 17.09 -4.97
CA VAL A 289 -17.35 16.36 -3.84
C VAL A 289 -16.97 17.06 -2.53
N LEU A 290 -17.97 17.56 -1.81
CA LEU A 290 -17.82 18.25 -0.54
C LEU A 290 -18.41 17.41 0.58
N TYR A 291 -17.63 17.11 1.62
CA TYR A 291 -18.15 16.37 2.77
C TYR A 291 -19.10 17.23 3.60
N ALA A 292 -20.26 16.68 3.94
CA ALA A 292 -21.24 17.33 4.81
C ALA A 292 -20.65 17.70 6.19
N ALA A 293 -19.79 16.84 6.74
CA ALA A 293 -19.09 17.07 8.00
C ALA A 293 -18.13 18.29 7.94
N ASP A 294 -17.42 18.48 6.82
CA ASP A 294 -16.54 19.65 6.67
C ASP A 294 -17.32 20.97 6.51
N ILE A 295 -18.52 20.92 5.92
CA ILE A 295 -19.44 22.06 5.85
C ILE A 295 -19.98 22.37 7.25
N ALA A 296 -20.42 21.35 8.00
CA ALA A 296 -20.94 21.50 9.36
C ALA A 296 -19.87 22.05 10.32
N ALA A 297 -18.62 21.61 10.17
CA ALA A 297 -17.47 22.11 10.92
C ALA A 297 -16.97 23.50 10.45
N GLY A 298 -17.55 24.07 9.39
CA GLY A 298 -17.16 25.38 8.86
C GLY A 298 -15.79 25.41 8.15
N ARG A 299 -15.24 24.24 7.80
CA ARG A 299 -14.00 24.13 6.99
C ARG A 299 -14.26 24.45 5.52
N VAL A 300 -15.48 24.15 5.06
CA VAL A 300 -15.99 24.56 3.76
C VAL A 300 -17.10 25.59 3.98
N PRO A 301 -17.01 26.81 3.43
CA PRO A 301 -18.04 27.82 3.58
C PRO A 301 -19.37 27.37 2.95
N ALA A 302 -20.42 27.23 3.76
CA ALA A 302 -21.76 26.84 3.26
C ALA A 302 -22.30 27.80 2.18
N ALA A 303 -21.91 29.07 2.21
CA ALA A 303 -22.28 30.05 1.18
C ALA A 303 -21.70 29.74 -0.22
N GLY A 304 -20.67 28.89 -0.30
CA GLY A 304 -20.09 28.42 -1.56
C GLY A 304 -20.75 27.16 -2.12
N VAL A 305 -21.70 26.56 -1.40
CA VAL A 305 -22.43 25.37 -1.85
C VAL A 305 -23.71 25.80 -2.56
N PRO A 306 -23.93 25.40 -3.83
CA PRO A 306 -25.19 25.67 -4.52
C PRO A 306 -26.40 25.12 -3.76
N ALA A 307 -27.50 25.88 -3.71
CA ALA A 307 -28.69 25.48 -2.96
C ALA A 307 -29.39 24.22 -3.52
N ASP A 308 -29.12 23.90 -4.78
CA ASP A 308 -29.60 22.75 -5.54
C ASP A 308 -28.55 21.64 -5.68
N ALA A 309 -27.41 21.73 -4.98
CA ALA A 309 -26.40 20.68 -4.97
C ALA A 309 -27.01 19.36 -4.44
N PRO A 310 -26.86 18.23 -5.17
CA PRO A 310 -27.32 16.93 -4.70
C PRO A 310 -26.64 16.53 -3.39
N LEU A 311 -27.40 15.90 -2.49
CA LEU A 311 -26.89 15.29 -1.28
C LEU A 311 -26.93 13.76 -1.42
N ILE A 312 -25.75 13.14 -1.37
CA ILE A 312 -25.59 11.69 -1.28
C ILE A 312 -25.37 11.34 0.19
N VAL A 313 -26.17 10.43 0.72
CA VAL A 313 -26.08 9.94 2.10
C VAL A 313 -25.67 8.48 2.09
N THR A 314 -24.61 8.15 2.82
CA THR A 314 -24.06 6.79 2.91
C THR A 314 -23.80 6.44 4.37
N ASP A 315 -23.66 5.15 4.67
CA ASP A 315 -23.29 4.62 5.99
C ASP A 315 -21.79 4.33 6.09
N SER A 316 -20.98 5.04 5.29
CA SER A 316 -19.57 4.74 5.03
C SER A 316 -18.60 5.36 6.04
N ASN A 317 -18.95 6.51 6.63
CA ASN A 317 -18.16 7.17 7.68
C ASN A 317 -18.34 6.45 9.02
N ARG A 318 -17.94 5.19 9.10
CA ARG A 318 -18.15 4.34 10.27
C ARG A 318 -17.20 4.71 11.39
N ASP A 319 -17.73 4.81 12.61
CA ASP A 319 -16.90 4.76 13.81
C ASP A 319 -16.32 3.35 13.91
N ARG A 320 -15.08 3.17 13.46
CA ARG A 320 -14.39 1.89 13.46
C ARG A 320 -12.90 2.09 13.61
N ALA A 321 -12.27 1.09 14.18
CA ALA A 321 -10.83 1.02 14.20
C ALA A 321 -10.22 0.80 12.81
N SER A 322 -8.99 1.29 12.65
CA SER A 322 -8.18 1.12 11.44
C SER A 322 -6.72 0.86 11.80
N GLN A 323 -6.05 -0.05 11.10
CA GLN A 323 -4.62 -0.35 11.29
C GLN A 323 -3.83 -0.31 9.98
N TRP A 324 -2.52 -0.06 10.08
CA TRP A 324 -1.61 0.08 8.92
C TRP A 324 -0.52 -1.00 8.87
N ARG A 325 -0.81 -2.19 9.40
CA ARG A 325 0.16 -3.30 9.44
C ARG A 325 0.17 -4.13 8.14
N GLY A 326 -0.81 -3.92 7.28
CA GLY A 326 -1.01 -4.64 6.02
C GLY A 326 -2.16 -4.02 5.21
N SER A 327 -2.40 -4.61 4.05
CA SER A 327 -3.46 -4.23 3.11
C SER A 327 -4.79 -4.93 3.37
N GLN A 328 -4.71 -6.12 3.98
CA GLN A 328 -5.84 -6.98 4.31
C GLN A 328 -6.28 -6.80 5.77
N ASP A 329 -7.56 -7.00 6.04
CA ASP A 329 -8.15 -7.00 7.39
C ASP A 329 -7.75 -5.77 8.24
N ALA A 330 -7.68 -4.61 7.58
CA ALA A 330 -7.21 -3.36 8.17
C ALA A 330 -8.28 -2.65 9.02
N ASN A 331 -9.56 -2.98 8.83
CA ASN A 331 -10.69 -2.32 9.48
C ASN A 331 -11.35 -3.18 10.57
N GLY A 332 -11.79 -2.53 11.64
CA GLY A 332 -12.59 -3.14 12.71
C GLY A 332 -14.09 -3.18 12.44
N LEU A 333 -14.84 -3.63 13.45
CA LEU A 333 -16.29 -3.51 13.50
C LEU A 333 -16.75 -2.05 13.60
N THR A 334 -17.99 -1.77 13.23
CA THR A 334 -18.64 -0.49 13.54
C THR A 334 -18.97 -0.43 15.03
N GLU A 335 -18.38 0.53 15.73
CA GLU A 335 -18.47 0.76 17.18
C GLU A 335 -19.76 1.49 17.55
N VAL A 336 -20.15 1.44 18.83
CA VAL A 336 -21.41 2.06 19.30
C VAL A 336 -21.37 3.58 19.44
N GLY A 337 -20.22 4.21 19.15
CA GLY A 337 -20.02 5.65 19.30
C GLY A 337 -19.46 6.05 20.67
N GLY A 338 -19.03 7.30 20.76
CA GLY A 338 -18.54 7.93 21.98
C GLY A 338 -17.02 8.09 22.06
N PRO A 339 -16.48 8.54 23.21
CA PRO A 339 -15.08 8.98 23.32
C PRO A 339 -14.07 7.83 23.47
N LEU A 340 -14.52 6.58 23.64
CA LEU A 340 -13.66 5.43 23.92
C LEU A 340 -13.98 4.29 22.95
N PRO A 341 -12.95 3.57 22.45
CA PRO A 341 -13.17 2.40 21.62
C PRO A 341 -13.95 1.29 22.35
N ASP A 342 -14.72 0.53 21.59
CA ASP A 342 -15.50 -0.60 22.12
C ASP A 342 -14.64 -1.78 22.58
N ALA A 343 -13.41 -1.88 22.07
CA ALA A 343 -12.46 -2.92 22.45
C ALA A 343 -12.15 -2.88 23.96
N LEU A 344 -12.19 -4.05 24.61
CA LEU A 344 -11.90 -4.20 26.04
C LEU A 344 -10.41 -4.00 26.38
N ARG A 345 -9.54 -4.01 25.37
CA ARG A 345 -8.10 -3.81 25.51
C ARG A 345 -7.65 -2.73 24.56
N GLU A 346 -6.77 -1.87 25.03
CA GLU A 346 -6.11 -0.88 24.19
C GLU A 346 -5.37 -1.59 23.06
N ASN A 347 -5.64 -1.16 21.83
CA ASN A 347 -4.96 -1.64 20.65
C ASN A 347 -4.06 -0.53 20.11
N SER A 348 -2.76 -0.64 20.33
CA SER A 348 -1.79 0.33 19.78
C SER A 348 -1.76 0.40 18.25
N ALA A 349 -2.32 -0.62 17.56
CA ALA A 349 -2.45 -0.63 16.11
C ALA A 349 -3.64 0.18 15.59
N ASP A 350 -4.60 0.54 16.45
CA ASP A 350 -5.74 1.39 16.09
C ASP A 350 -5.25 2.82 15.87
N GLN A 351 -5.09 3.19 14.60
CA GLN A 351 -4.57 4.45 14.13
C GLN A 351 -5.50 4.94 13.00
N ARG A 352 -6.60 5.58 13.37
CA ARG A 352 -7.61 6.05 12.40
C ARG A 352 -7.10 7.26 11.61
N LEU A 353 -7.47 7.38 10.34
CA LEU A 353 -7.21 8.59 9.56
C LEU A 353 -8.05 9.74 10.10
N ALA A 354 -7.40 10.89 10.35
CA ALA A 354 -8.08 12.11 10.78
C ALA A 354 -8.65 12.88 9.57
N VAL A 355 -9.64 12.29 8.88
CA VAL A 355 -10.30 12.90 7.72
C VAL A 355 -11.06 14.17 8.14
N PHE A 356 -11.86 14.06 9.21
CA PHE A 356 -12.72 15.14 9.72
C PHE A 356 -12.12 15.85 10.93
N ALA A 357 -12.69 17.00 11.31
CA ALA A 357 -12.17 17.87 12.38
C ALA A 357 -12.36 17.31 13.77
N ALA A 358 -13.52 16.70 13.95
CA ALA A 358 -13.91 16.02 15.15
C ALA A 358 -14.40 14.64 14.75
N ALA A 359 -14.12 13.66 15.61
CA ALA A 359 -14.88 12.41 15.61
C ALA A 359 -16.12 12.67 16.48
N ASP A 360 -17.23 13.01 15.83
CA ASP A 360 -18.52 13.21 16.46
C ASP A 360 -19.46 12.08 16.04
N GLU A 361 -20.06 11.39 17.01
CA GLU A 361 -21.01 10.30 16.77
C GLU A 361 -22.23 10.74 15.92
N SER A 362 -22.55 12.04 15.91
CA SER A 362 -23.61 12.62 15.09
C SER A 362 -23.25 12.78 13.61
N GLU A 363 -21.95 12.74 13.28
CA GLU A 363 -21.42 12.79 11.91
C GLU A 363 -20.91 11.43 11.42
N GLN A 364 -20.92 10.41 12.28
CA GLN A 364 -20.46 9.06 12.01
C GLN A 364 -21.61 8.05 11.96
N THR A 365 -21.37 6.96 11.24
CA THR A 365 -22.20 5.75 11.31
C THR A 365 -21.74 4.93 12.51
N VAL A 366 -22.64 4.76 13.48
CA VAL A 366 -22.40 3.99 14.72
C VAL A 366 -23.36 2.80 14.82
N SER A 367 -22.94 1.77 15.52
CA SER A 367 -23.77 0.61 15.85
C SER A 367 -24.74 0.97 16.98
N ARG A 368 -26.04 0.68 16.80
CA ARG A 368 -27.03 0.80 17.87
C ARG A 368 -27.53 -0.58 18.27
N LEU A 369 -27.20 -0.99 19.49
CA LEU A 369 -27.66 -2.24 20.07
C LEU A 369 -29.01 -2.04 20.76
N GLU A 370 -30.01 -2.83 20.38
CA GLU A 370 -31.34 -2.75 20.98
C GLU A 370 -31.41 -3.47 22.34
N ARG A 371 -32.45 -3.15 23.12
CA ARG A 371 -32.84 -3.87 24.35
C ARG A 371 -31.75 -3.90 25.44
N GLY A 372 -30.88 -2.89 25.46
CA GLY A 372 -29.80 -2.77 26.45
C GLY A 372 -28.68 -3.79 26.29
N LEU A 373 -28.57 -4.42 25.11
CA LEU A 373 -27.46 -5.30 24.82
C LEU A 373 -26.17 -4.48 24.71
N ILE A 374 -25.12 -4.95 25.38
CA ILE A 374 -23.76 -4.38 25.27
C ILE A 374 -22.86 -5.51 24.81
N VAL A 375 -22.33 -5.41 23.59
CA VAL A 375 -21.38 -6.38 23.02
C VAL A 375 -20.02 -5.73 22.95
N ARG A 376 -19.02 -6.34 23.58
CA ARG A 376 -17.63 -5.87 23.55
C ARG A 376 -16.68 -7.03 23.29
N ALA A 377 -15.64 -6.79 22.52
CA ALA A 377 -14.62 -7.79 22.19
C ALA A 377 -13.26 -7.41 22.79
N SER A 378 -12.42 -8.40 23.07
CA SER A 378 -11.04 -8.14 23.53
C SER A 378 -10.10 -7.64 22.44
N SER A 379 -10.45 -7.85 21.16
CA SER A 379 -9.77 -7.34 19.97
C SER A 379 -10.68 -7.54 18.75
N TYR A 380 -10.34 -6.87 17.64
CA TYR A 380 -10.88 -7.05 16.29
C TYR A 380 -9.70 -7.17 15.29
N GLY A 381 -9.98 -7.60 14.05
CA GLY A 381 -8.96 -7.81 13.01
C GLY A 381 -8.12 -9.08 13.19
N ASP A 382 -7.29 -9.40 12.20
CA ASP A 382 -6.39 -10.54 12.31
C ASP A 382 -5.38 -10.31 13.45
N ARG A 383 -5.26 -11.29 14.35
CA ARG A 383 -4.45 -11.16 15.56
C ARG A 383 -2.96 -11.23 15.26
N ILE A 384 -2.53 -11.78 14.12
CA ILE A 384 -1.10 -12.06 13.91
C ILE A 384 -0.74 -12.20 12.41
N LEU A 385 -0.02 -11.23 11.83
CA LEU A 385 1.05 -11.58 10.89
C LEU A 385 2.16 -12.23 11.71
N ARG A 386 2.12 -13.56 11.82
CA ARG A 386 3.29 -14.32 12.31
C ARG A 386 4.32 -14.06 11.21
N PRO A 387 5.56 -13.66 11.54
CA PRO A 387 6.62 -13.80 10.55
C PRO A 387 6.57 -15.27 10.13
N ILE A 388 6.26 -15.52 8.87
CA ILE A 388 6.64 -16.78 8.23
C ILE A 388 8.17 -16.72 8.30
N GLY A 389 8.72 -17.53 9.21
CA GLY A 389 10.12 -17.46 9.62
C GLY A 389 11.10 -17.85 8.53
#